data_AF-A0A0F2Q7S2-F1
#
_entry.id   AF-A0A0F2Q7S2-F1
#
_cell.length_a   1.000
_cell.length_b   1.000
_cell.length_c   1.000
_cell.angle_alpha   90.00
_cell.angle_beta   90.00
_cell.angle_gamma   90.00
#
_symmetry.space_group_name_H-M   'P 1'
#
loop_
_entity.id
_entity.type
_entity.pdbx_description
1 polymer ?
#
loop_
_entity_poly.entity_id
_entity_poly.type
_entity_poly.pdbx_seq_one_letter_code
_entity_poly.pdbx_strand_id
1 'polypeptide(L)'
;MEIMISFALGFFLNEGRILFKIFGKNLDYIKNKVIMQELGFSYFLLCIFLNFSKGFLPIVIFSQNNTDIHNAFLACSILFGVYLGSKPVKTEGSELVALIGIISGCILESIQIFAAILISLLLILKNFKISLTIAMVYYLIVIFQINIFLFIIVIIILVNYAIYNVALFSSHINTMKEKIIFLLIKGVRGCYESILYSITKFFKKSF
;
A
#
# COMPACT_ATOMS: atom_id res chain seq x y z
N MET A 1 -3.54 -24.59 -18.50
CA MET A 1 -3.41 -25.14 -17.13
C MET A 1 -2.87 -24.09 -16.17
N GLU A 2 -1.83 -23.36 -16.55
CA GLU A 2 -1.15 -22.31 -15.76
C GLU A 2 -2.10 -21.22 -15.22
N ILE A 3 -3.02 -20.72 -16.06
CA ILE A 3 -4.03 -19.72 -15.67
C ILE A 3 -4.96 -20.26 -14.56
N MET A 4 -5.37 -21.52 -14.63
CA MET A 4 -6.23 -22.13 -13.60
C MET A 4 -5.50 -22.34 -12.28
N ILE A 5 -4.22 -22.73 -12.33
CA ILE A 5 -3.38 -22.89 -11.13
C ILE A 5 -3.17 -21.52 -10.48
N SER A 6 -2.90 -20.49 -11.29
CA SER A 6 -2.71 -19.11 -10.83
C SER A 6 -3.97 -18.54 -10.17
N PHE A 7 -5.14 -18.80 -10.75
CA PHE A 7 -6.43 -18.49 -10.13
C PHE A 7 -6.61 -19.23 -8.79
N ALA A 8 -6.34 -20.54 -8.76
CA ALA A 8 -6.49 -21.36 -7.56
C ALA A 8 -5.57 -20.88 -6.42
N LEU A 9 -4.33 -20.50 -6.72
CA LEU A 9 -3.39 -19.92 -5.76
C LEU A 9 -3.92 -18.59 -5.20
N GLY A 10 -4.45 -17.72 -6.05
CA GLY A 10 -5.10 -16.48 -5.60
C GLY A 10 -6.33 -16.74 -4.72
N PHE A 11 -7.14 -17.73 -5.09
CA PHE A 11 -8.44 -18.01 -4.47
C PHE A 11 -8.34 -18.77 -3.13
N PHE A 12 -7.62 -19.89 -3.10
CA PHE A 12 -7.59 -20.78 -1.93
C PHE A 12 -6.67 -20.27 -0.83
N LEU A 13 -5.58 -19.59 -1.19
CA LEU A 13 -4.66 -19.05 -0.19
C LEU A 13 -5.18 -17.76 0.45
N ASN A 14 -6.37 -17.29 0.08
CA ASN A 14 -6.94 -16.10 0.70
C ASN A 14 -7.68 -16.46 2.01
N GLU A 15 -6.99 -16.21 3.12
CA GLU A 15 -7.40 -16.60 4.48
C GLU A 15 -8.72 -15.96 4.92
N GLY A 16 -9.09 -14.80 4.35
CA GLY A 16 -10.27 -14.02 4.75
C GLY A 16 -11.57 -14.84 4.74
N ARG A 17 -11.76 -15.72 3.76
CA ARG A 17 -12.97 -16.57 3.66
C ARG A 17 -12.96 -17.72 4.66
N ILE A 18 -11.81 -18.34 4.90
CA ILE A 18 -11.66 -19.43 5.87
C ILE A 18 -11.89 -18.88 7.27
N LEU A 19 -11.24 -17.76 7.59
CA LEU A 19 -11.41 -17.08 8.87
C LEU A 19 -12.84 -16.58 9.06
N PHE A 20 -13.49 -16.05 8.02
CA PHE A 20 -14.90 -15.63 8.12
C PHE A 20 -15.86 -16.81 8.35
N LYS A 21 -15.60 -17.98 7.75
CA LYS A 21 -16.41 -19.18 8.03
C LYS A 21 -16.29 -19.62 9.49
N ILE A 22 -15.10 -19.48 10.08
CA ILE A 22 -14.82 -19.92 11.46
C ILE A 22 -15.33 -18.89 12.48
N PHE A 23 -15.08 -17.60 12.23
CA PHE A 23 -15.29 -16.53 13.21
C PHE A 23 -16.52 -15.65 12.94
N GLY A 24 -17.10 -15.73 11.74
CA GLY A 24 -18.31 -15.00 11.36
C GLY A 24 -18.20 -13.49 11.59
N LYS A 25 -19.20 -12.91 12.26
CA LYS A 25 -19.27 -11.47 12.56
C LYS A 25 -18.20 -11.00 13.57
N ASN A 26 -17.56 -11.91 14.31
CA ASN A 26 -16.53 -11.55 15.29
C ASN A 26 -15.14 -11.45 14.66
N LEU A 27 -15.01 -11.66 13.35
CA LEU A 27 -13.74 -11.62 12.63
C LEU A 27 -12.99 -10.30 12.88
N ASP A 28 -13.66 -9.15 12.79
CA ASP A 28 -13.01 -7.84 12.96
C ASP A 28 -12.49 -7.65 14.39
N TYR A 29 -13.23 -8.15 15.38
CA TYR A 29 -12.81 -8.12 16.78
C TYR A 29 -11.59 -9.03 17.02
N ILE A 30 -11.61 -10.26 16.51
CA ILE A 30 -10.52 -11.22 16.66
C ILE A 30 -9.28 -10.75 15.90
N LYS A 31 -9.45 -10.20 14.69
CA LYS A 31 -8.36 -9.64 13.89
C LYS A 31 -7.69 -8.45 14.60
N ASN A 32 -8.46 -7.56 15.21
CA ASN A 32 -7.90 -6.40 15.90
C ASN A 32 -7.35 -6.74 17.29
N LYS A 33 -8.00 -7.64 18.04
CA LYS A 33 -7.61 -7.96 19.41
C LYS A 33 -6.59 -9.10 19.46
N VAL A 34 -6.89 -10.26 18.88
CA VAL A 34 -6.01 -11.43 18.97
C VAL A 34 -4.84 -11.29 17.99
N ILE A 35 -5.11 -10.97 16.73
CA ILE A 35 -4.07 -10.99 15.72
C ILE A 35 -3.15 -9.76 15.81
N MET A 36 -3.71 -8.55 15.89
CA MET A 36 -2.89 -7.33 15.94
C MET A 36 -2.27 -7.04 17.32
N GLN A 37 -2.90 -7.39 18.44
CA GLN A 37 -2.35 -7.11 19.78
C GLN A 37 -1.53 -8.29 20.35
N GLU A 38 -1.89 -9.55 20.10
CA GLU A 38 -1.18 -10.70 20.69
C GLU A 38 -0.09 -11.27 19.79
N LEU A 39 -0.34 -11.42 18.48
CA LEU A 39 0.70 -11.88 17.53
C LEU A 39 1.58 -10.73 17.02
N GLY A 40 1.08 -9.51 17.10
CA GLY A 40 1.82 -8.28 16.85
C GLY A 40 2.34 -8.11 15.42
N PHE A 41 3.46 -7.41 15.28
CA PHE A 41 4.02 -7.00 13.98
C PHE A 41 4.55 -8.18 13.14
N SER A 42 4.98 -9.27 13.79
CA SER A 42 5.54 -10.44 13.12
C SER A 42 4.52 -11.13 12.20
N TYR A 43 3.28 -11.30 12.68
CA TYR A 43 2.19 -11.88 11.90
C TYR A 43 1.73 -10.96 10.78
N PHE A 44 1.68 -9.65 11.03
CA PHE A 44 1.38 -8.67 9.99
C PHE A 44 2.38 -8.75 8.81
N LEU A 45 3.68 -8.86 9.10
CA LEU A 45 4.72 -9.07 8.08
C LEU A 45 4.54 -10.41 7.35
N LEU A 46 4.23 -11.49 8.07
CA LEU A 46 3.96 -12.79 7.47
C LEU A 46 2.79 -12.71 6.46
N CYS A 47 1.68 -12.05 6.82
CA CYS A 47 0.55 -11.87 5.92
C CYS A 47 0.90 -11.04 4.68
N ILE A 48 1.74 -10.00 4.81
CA ILE A 48 2.25 -9.24 3.67
C ILE A 48 3.08 -10.16 2.77
N PHE A 49 4.02 -10.91 3.36
CA PHE A 49 4.90 -11.82 2.63
C PHE A 49 4.13 -12.91 1.88
N LEU A 50 3.12 -13.53 2.52
CA LEU A 50 2.27 -14.54 1.89
C LEU A 50 1.46 -13.95 0.74
N ASN A 51 0.87 -12.76 0.92
CA ASN A 51 0.11 -12.10 -0.16
C ASN A 51 1.02 -11.68 -1.33
N PHE A 52 2.23 -11.21 -1.04
CA PHE A 52 3.23 -10.92 -2.07
C PHE A 52 3.61 -12.19 -2.84
N SER A 53 3.88 -13.28 -2.13
CA SER A 53 4.30 -14.56 -2.72
C SER A 53 3.24 -15.15 -3.67
N LYS A 54 1.95 -14.95 -3.37
CA LYS A 54 0.85 -15.37 -4.27
C LYS A 54 0.93 -14.72 -5.65
N GLY A 55 1.39 -13.47 -5.72
CA GLY A 55 1.58 -12.76 -6.98
C GLY A 55 2.91 -13.08 -7.64
N PHE A 56 3.97 -13.17 -6.84
CA PHE A 56 5.33 -13.35 -7.33
C PHE A 56 5.57 -14.75 -7.92
N LEU A 57 5.23 -15.81 -7.18
CA LEU A 57 5.59 -17.18 -7.57
C LEU A 57 4.98 -17.62 -8.92
N PRO A 58 3.67 -17.43 -9.19
CA PRO A 58 3.11 -17.89 -10.45
C PRO A 58 3.69 -17.13 -11.65
N ILE A 59 3.99 -15.84 -11.48
CA ILE A 59 4.65 -15.06 -12.53
C ILE A 59 6.04 -15.59 -12.79
N VAL A 60 6.89 -15.73 -11.77
CA VAL A 60 8.28 -16.21 -11.98
C VAL A 60 8.33 -17.62 -12.57
N ILE A 61 7.39 -18.50 -12.20
CA ILE A 61 7.36 -19.90 -12.67
C ILE A 61 6.81 -19.99 -14.10
N PHE A 62 5.75 -19.23 -14.42
CA PHE A 62 5.04 -19.38 -15.70
C PHE A 62 5.39 -18.31 -16.74
N SER A 63 6.03 -17.19 -16.39
CA SER A 63 6.29 -16.09 -17.35
C SER A 63 7.51 -16.30 -18.25
N GLN A 64 8.41 -17.24 -17.91
CA GLN A 64 9.77 -17.30 -18.47
C GLN A 64 9.84 -17.42 -20.01
N ASN A 65 8.80 -17.95 -20.66
CA ASN A 65 8.76 -18.14 -22.13
C ASN A 65 7.48 -17.61 -22.78
N ASN A 66 6.68 -16.83 -22.06
CA ASN A 66 5.32 -16.46 -22.48
C ASN A 66 5.23 -15.00 -22.95
N THR A 67 4.27 -14.72 -23.83
CA THR A 67 4.02 -13.37 -24.36
C THR A 67 3.47 -12.42 -23.30
N ASP A 68 3.65 -11.11 -23.49
CA ASP A 68 3.16 -10.06 -22.59
C ASP A 68 1.65 -10.15 -22.34
N ILE A 69 0.89 -10.60 -23.33
CA ILE A 69 -0.57 -10.82 -23.22
C ILE A 69 -0.86 -11.98 -22.28
N HIS A 70 -0.13 -13.09 -22.40
CA HIS A 70 -0.30 -14.24 -21.51
C HIS A 70 0.03 -13.89 -20.04
N ASN A 71 1.10 -13.11 -19.82
CA ASN A 71 1.47 -12.62 -18.50
C ASN A 71 0.39 -11.69 -17.90
N ALA A 72 -0.27 -10.88 -18.71
CA ALA A 72 -1.42 -10.09 -18.29
C ALA A 72 -2.62 -10.97 -17.90
N PHE A 73 -2.92 -12.03 -18.65
CA PHE A 73 -3.98 -12.98 -18.29
C PHE A 73 -3.68 -13.73 -17.00
N LEU A 74 -2.42 -14.13 -16.79
CA LEU A 74 -1.96 -14.71 -15.52
C LEU A 74 -2.19 -13.74 -14.38
N ALA A 75 -1.72 -12.50 -14.50
CA ALA A 75 -1.93 -11.46 -13.48
C ALA A 75 -3.41 -11.23 -13.16
N CYS A 76 -4.25 -11.08 -14.20
CA CYS A 76 -5.70 -10.97 -14.05
C CYS A 76 -6.29 -12.16 -13.29
N SER A 77 -5.87 -13.39 -13.63
CA SER A 77 -6.40 -14.60 -12.98
C SER A 77 -6.04 -14.68 -11.49
N ILE A 78 -4.81 -14.30 -11.13
CA ILE A 78 -4.38 -14.24 -9.72
C ILE A 78 -5.20 -13.19 -8.97
N LEU A 79 -5.30 -11.98 -9.53
CA LEU A 79 -6.01 -10.87 -8.89
C LEU A 79 -7.50 -11.16 -8.75
N PHE A 80 -8.10 -11.79 -9.76
CA PHE A 80 -9.49 -12.23 -9.69
C PHE A 80 -9.68 -13.33 -8.65
N GLY A 81 -8.73 -14.27 -8.55
CA GLY A 81 -8.67 -15.28 -7.49
C GLY A 81 -8.59 -14.63 -6.10
N VAL A 82 -7.68 -13.67 -5.90
CA VAL A 82 -7.55 -12.93 -4.63
C VAL A 82 -8.84 -12.18 -4.31
N TYR A 83 -9.41 -11.45 -5.25
CA TYR A 83 -10.65 -10.70 -5.06
C TYR A 83 -11.84 -11.61 -4.68
N LEU A 84 -12.02 -12.73 -5.39
CA LEU A 84 -13.09 -13.68 -5.08
C LEU A 84 -12.82 -14.45 -3.79
N GLY A 85 -11.56 -14.79 -3.51
CA GLY A 85 -11.13 -15.51 -2.31
C GLY A 85 -11.32 -14.70 -1.03
N SER A 86 -11.37 -13.37 -1.12
CA SER A 86 -11.61 -12.54 0.08
C SER A 86 -13.08 -12.52 0.48
N LYS A 87 -14.01 -12.71 -0.45
CA LYS A 87 -15.45 -12.59 -0.16
C LYS A 87 -15.90 -13.64 0.87
N PRO A 88 -16.71 -13.24 1.87
CA PRO A 88 -17.46 -11.98 1.97
C PRO A 88 -16.70 -10.82 2.62
N VAL A 89 -15.45 -11.02 3.01
CA VAL A 89 -14.58 -10.01 3.62
C VAL A 89 -14.00 -9.09 2.52
N LYS A 90 -13.76 -7.83 2.89
CA LYS A 90 -13.08 -6.87 2.03
C LYS A 90 -11.59 -7.24 1.91
N THR A 91 -10.98 -7.00 0.75
CA THR A 91 -9.56 -7.33 0.50
C THR A 91 -8.58 -6.48 1.29
N GLU A 92 -8.98 -5.31 1.82
CA GLU A 92 -8.14 -4.42 2.65
C GLU A 92 -6.73 -4.13 2.09
N GLY A 93 -6.55 -4.25 0.77
CA GLY A 93 -5.27 -4.01 0.10
C GLY A 93 -4.44 -5.26 -0.19
N SER A 94 -4.96 -6.47 0.09
CA SER A 94 -4.30 -7.74 -0.30
C SER A 94 -4.08 -7.82 -1.81
N GLU A 95 -4.99 -7.27 -2.61
CA GLU A 95 -4.85 -7.15 -4.07
C GLU A 95 -3.64 -6.29 -4.45
N LEU A 96 -3.41 -5.18 -3.75
CA LEU A 96 -2.26 -4.30 -4.01
C LEU A 96 -0.95 -5.00 -3.66
N VAL A 97 -0.90 -5.73 -2.55
CA VAL A 97 0.29 -6.51 -2.16
C VAL A 97 0.57 -7.65 -3.14
N ALA A 98 -0.46 -8.38 -3.57
CA ALA A 98 -0.32 -9.41 -4.59
C ALA A 98 0.13 -8.81 -5.94
N LEU A 99 -0.38 -7.64 -6.29
CA LEU A 99 0.00 -6.91 -7.49
C LEU A 99 1.46 -6.45 -7.47
N ILE A 100 1.97 -5.99 -6.32
CA ILE A 100 3.41 -5.72 -6.15
C ILE A 100 4.21 -7.01 -6.40
N GLY A 101 3.75 -8.15 -5.87
CA GLY A 101 4.29 -9.47 -6.16
C GLY A 101 4.34 -9.79 -7.66
N ILE A 102 3.24 -9.57 -8.38
CA ILE A 102 3.15 -9.79 -9.83
C ILE A 102 4.19 -8.95 -10.57
N ILE A 103 4.25 -7.64 -10.29
CA ILE A 103 5.17 -6.72 -10.96
C ILE A 103 6.62 -7.10 -10.67
N SER A 104 6.90 -7.45 -9.43
CA SER A 104 8.23 -7.88 -9.00
C SER A 104 8.70 -9.18 -9.65
N GLY A 105 7.76 -10.05 -10.01
CA GLY A 105 8.05 -11.27 -10.78
C GLY A 105 8.46 -10.95 -12.22
N CYS A 106 8.05 -9.80 -12.76
CA CYS A 106 8.49 -9.31 -14.06
C CYS A 106 9.83 -8.57 -13.96
N ILE A 107 9.98 -7.66 -12.99
CA ILE A 107 11.21 -6.86 -12.79
C ILE A 107 11.58 -6.82 -11.31
N LEU A 108 12.58 -7.63 -10.95
CA LEU A 108 13.00 -7.80 -9.57
C LEU A 108 13.65 -6.52 -8.98
N GLU A 109 14.37 -5.77 -9.81
CA GLU A 109 15.05 -4.52 -9.42
C GLU A 109 14.06 -3.43 -8.94
N SER A 110 12.86 -3.43 -9.51
CA SER A 110 11.85 -2.42 -9.20
C SER A 110 11.31 -2.53 -7.76
N ILE A 111 11.46 -3.69 -7.11
CA ILE A 111 11.07 -3.88 -5.70
C ILE A 111 11.86 -2.96 -4.77
N GLN A 112 13.15 -2.79 -5.02
CA GLN A 112 14.03 -2.06 -4.10
C GLN A 112 13.60 -0.59 -4.02
N ILE A 113 13.29 0.01 -5.17
CA ILE A 113 12.78 1.38 -5.29
C ILE A 113 11.41 1.48 -4.61
N PHE A 114 10.51 0.54 -4.89
CA PHE A 114 9.18 0.51 -4.26
C PHE A 114 9.28 0.41 -2.73
N ALA A 115 10.12 -0.48 -2.22
CA ALA A 115 10.33 -0.68 -0.79
C ALA A 115 10.90 0.58 -0.12
N ALA A 116 11.87 1.25 -0.76
CA ALA A 116 12.43 2.51 -0.25
C ALA A 116 11.37 3.62 -0.16
N ILE A 117 10.54 3.78 -1.19
CA ILE A 117 9.44 4.75 -1.21
C ILE A 117 8.39 4.39 -0.14
N LEU A 118 8.04 3.11 0.00
CA LEU A 118 7.07 2.67 1.00
C LEU A 118 7.56 2.93 2.42
N ILE A 119 8.81 2.58 2.74
CA ILE A 119 9.40 2.76 4.07
C ILE A 119 9.48 4.25 4.42
N SER A 120 9.97 5.08 3.49
CA SER A 120 10.05 6.53 3.71
C SER A 120 8.67 7.15 3.97
N LEU A 121 7.66 6.80 3.16
CA LEU A 121 6.29 7.24 3.37
C LEU A 121 5.68 6.71 4.67
N LEU A 122 6.01 5.49 5.07
CA LEU A 122 5.51 4.89 6.31
C LEU A 122 6.08 5.58 7.55
N LEU A 123 7.36 5.97 7.51
CA LEU A 123 7.98 6.75 8.58
C LEU A 123 7.33 8.13 8.75
N ILE A 124 6.96 8.78 7.64
CA ILE A 124 6.34 10.12 7.65
C ILE A 124 4.87 10.05 8.07
N LEU A 125 4.09 9.19 7.40
CA LEU A 125 2.63 9.17 7.53
C LEU A 125 2.15 8.28 8.69
N LYS A 126 2.98 7.33 9.14
CA LYS A 126 2.64 6.32 10.16
C LYS A 126 1.37 5.52 9.86
N ASN A 127 0.95 5.47 8.60
CA ASN A 127 -0.25 4.80 8.15
C ASN A 127 0.04 3.96 6.91
N PHE A 128 0.17 2.64 7.11
CA PHE A 128 0.54 1.69 6.07
C PHE A 128 -0.37 1.77 4.84
N LYS A 129 -1.70 1.91 5.03
CA LYS A 129 -2.67 1.90 3.92
C LYS A 129 -2.47 3.08 2.97
N ILE A 130 -2.17 4.26 3.51
CA ILE A 130 -1.96 5.48 2.72
C ILE A 130 -0.58 5.46 2.08
N SER A 131 0.45 5.05 2.82
CA SER A 131 1.81 4.90 2.29
C SER A 131 1.84 3.92 1.11
N LEU A 132 1.13 2.79 1.22
CA LEU A 132 0.99 1.80 0.15
C LEU A 132 0.37 2.41 -1.11
N THR A 133 -0.73 3.15 -0.98
CA THR A 133 -1.38 3.79 -2.14
C THR A 133 -0.52 4.82 -2.83
N ILE A 134 0.17 5.68 -2.07
CA ILE A 134 1.03 6.72 -2.66
C ILE A 134 2.23 6.05 -3.34
N ALA A 135 2.84 5.04 -2.71
CA ALA A 135 3.92 4.27 -3.31
C ALA A 135 3.48 3.61 -4.62
N MET A 136 2.27 3.05 -4.66
CA MET A 136 1.72 2.43 -5.87
C MET A 136 1.45 3.44 -6.99
N VAL A 137 1.06 4.68 -6.67
CA VAL A 137 0.92 5.75 -7.68
C VAL A 137 2.26 6.08 -8.31
N TYR A 138 3.33 6.18 -7.53
CA TYR A 138 4.68 6.36 -8.08
C TYR A 138 5.10 5.17 -8.95
N TYR A 139 4.68 3.97 -8.56
CA TYR A 139 5.01 2.74 -9.25
C TYR A 139 4.27 2.56 -10.58
N LEU A 140 3.17 3.30 -10.83
CA LEU A 140 2.48 3.32 -12.13
C LEU A 140 3.39 3.71 -13.29
N ILE A 141 4.34 4.62 -13.07
CA ILE A 141 5.29 5.06 -14.11
C ILE A 141 6.16 3.89 -14.56
N VAL A 142 6.65 3.11 -13.59
CA VAL A 142 7.47 1.92 -13.85
C VAL A 142 6.64 0.88 -14.60
N ILE A 143 5.40 0.62 -14.17
CA ILE A 143 4.54 -0.40 -14.79
C ILE A 143 4.17 -0.04 -16.23
N PHE A 144 3.93 1.24 -16.51
CA PHE A 144 3.62 1.72 -17.87
C PHE A 144 4.72 1.35 -18.88
N GLN A 145 5.98 1.39 -18.45
CA GLN A 145 7.12 1.03 -19.30
C GLN A 145 7.24 -0.48 -19.54
N ILE A 146 6.70 -1.31 -18.64
CA ILE A 146 6.84 -2.76 -18.68
C ILE A 146 5.75 -3.38 -19.55
N ASN A 147 4.49 -3.10 -19.22
CA ASN A 147 3.36 -3.74 -19.87
C ASN A 147 2.10 -2.89 -19.71
N ILE A 148 1.59 -2.40 -20.84
CA ILE A 148 0.43 -1.51 -20.87
C ILE A 148 -0.85 -2.18 -20.34
N PHE A 149 -0.98 -3.50 -20.48
CA PHE A 149 -2.11 -4.25 -19.93
C PHE A 149 -2.05 -4.33 -18.40
N LEU A 150 -0.86 -4.61 -17.84
CA LEU A 150 -0.66 -4.56 -16.39
C LEU A 150 -0.96 -3.16 -15.85
N PHE A 151 -0.52 -2.11 -16.55
CA PHE A 151 -0.81 -0.72 -16.18
C PHE A 151 -2.30 -0.44 -16.04
N ILE A 152 -3.12 -0.87 -17.02
CA ILE A 152 -4.58 -0.70 -16.98
C ILE A 152 -5.19 -1.43 -15.77
N ILE A 153 -4.74 -2.66 -15.50
CA ILE A 153 -5.20 -3.45 -14.35
C ILE A 153 -4.90 -2.73 -13.03
N VAL A 154 -3.69 -2.16 -12.90
CA VAL A 154 -3.27 -1.43 -11.70
C VAL A 154 -4.13 -0.19 -11.47
N ILE A 155 -4.44 0.55 -12.54
CA ILE A 155 -5.33 1.72 -12.44
C ILE A 155 -6.70 1.31 -11.93
N ILE A 156 -7.29 0.25 -12.47
CA ILE A 156 -8.62 -0.22 -12.04
C ILE A 156 -8.62 -0.56 -10.54
N ILE A 157 -7.59 -1.30 -10.08
CA ILE A 157 -7.45 -1.69 -8.68
C ILE A 157 -7.20 -0.46 -7.78
N LEU A 158 -6.36 0.47 -8.23
CA LEU A 158 -6.08 1.70 -7.48
C LEU A 158 -7.31 2.58 -7.36
N VAL A 159 -8.10 2.75 -8.42
CA VAL A 159 -9.35 3.51 -8.38
C VAL A 159 -10.32 2.85 -7.40
N ASN A 160 -10.49 1.52 -7.50
CA ASN A 160 -11.35 0.77 -6.59
C ASN A 160 -10.90 0.95 -5.13
N TYR A 161 -9.59 0.81 -4.86
CA TYR A 161 -9.03 0.96 -3.52
C TYR A 161 -9.10 2.41 -2.99
N ALA A 162 -8.91 3.40 -3.86
CA ALA A 162 -8.97 4.81 -3.52
C ALA A 162 -10.40 5.23 -3.12
N ILE A 163 -11.42 4.78 -3.88
CA ILE A 163 -12.84 5.05 -3.57
C ILE A 163 -13.20 4.60 -2.15
N TYR A 164 -12.72 3.43 -1.72
CA TYR A 164 -12.99 2.94 -0.37
C TYR A 164 -12.23 3.69 0.73
N ASN A 165 -11.10 4.33 0.40
CA ASN A 165 -10.25 5.01 1.37
C ASN A 165 -10.33 6.54 1.30
N VAL A 166 -11.26 7.13 0.52
CA VAL A 166 -11.43 8.59 0.37
C VAL A 166 -11.58 9.28 1.73
N ALA A 167 -12.39 8.73 2.63
CA ALA A 167 -12.60 9.29 3.97
C ALA A 167 -11.32 9.28 4.84
N LEU A 168 -10.49 8.25 4.66
CA LEU A 168 -9.21 8.13 5.36
C LEU A 168 -8.20 9.15 4.81
N PHE A 169 -8.16 9.30 3.49
CA PHE A 169 -7.33 10.27 2.80
C PHE A 169 -7.68 11.72 3.16
N SER A 170 -8.98 12.07 3.15
CA SER A 170 -9.42 13.43 3.50
C SER A 170 -9.04 13.80 4.94
N SER A 171 -9.20 12.86 5.88
CA SER A 171 -8.80 13.07 7.28
C SER A 171 -7.30 13.33 7.42
N HIS A 172 -6.46 12.56 6.72
CA HIS A 172 -5.01 12.73 6.77
C HIS A 172 -4.55 14.04 6.14
N ILE A 173 -5.13 14.42 5.00
CA ILE A 173 -4.85 15.71 4.36
C ILE A 173 -5.17 16.87 5.32
N ASN A 174 -6.29 16.78 6.05
CA ASN A 174 -6.67 17.82 7.01
C ASN A 174 -5.68 17.88 8.18
N THR A 175 -5.29 16.75 8.77
CA THR A 175 -4.28 16.74 9.85
C THR A 175 -2.91 17.23 9.39
N MET A 176 -2.51 16.93 8.15
CA MET A 176 -1.27 17.45 7.58
C MET A 176 -1.33 18.95 7.33
N LYS A 177 -2.46 19.45 6.81
CA LYS A 177 -2.71 20.90 6.67
C LYS A 177 -2.64 21.61 8.01
N GLU A 178 -3.28 21.07 9.05
CA GLU A 178 -3.24 21.62 10.41
C GLU A 178 -1.82 21.66 10.97
N LYS A 179 -1.04 20.58 10.80
CA LYS A 179 0.37 20.55 11.22
C LYS A 179 1.24 21.55 10.46
N ILE A 180 1.03 21.69 9.15
CA ILE A 180 1.77 22.66 8.32
C ILE A 180 1.39 24.09 8.71
N ILE A 181 0.10 24.38 8.92
CA ILE A 181 -0.38 25.68 9.40
C ILE A 181 0.20 25.98 10.77
N PHE A 182 0.21 25.01 11.69
CA PHE A 182 0.82 25.16 13.02
C PHE A 182 2.32 25.44 12.94
N LEU A 183 3.06 24.73 12.09
CA LEU A 183 4.49 24.96 11.87
C LEU A 183 4.76 26.32 11.23
N LEU A 184 3.94 26.76 10.28
CA LEU A 184 4.02 28.10 9.68
C LEU A 184 3.74 29.19 10.72
N ILE A 185 2.70 29.06 11.54
CA ILE A 185 2.39 30.02 12.61
C ILE A 185 3.53 30.08 13.62
N LYS A 186 4.08 28.92 14.03
CA LYS A 186 5.21 28.85 14.97
C LYS A 186 6.50 29.42 14.38
N GLY A 187 6.77 29.16 13.10
CA GLY A 187 7.91 29.71 12.37
C GLY A 187 7.82 31.23 12.18
N VAL A 188 6.64 31.75 11.86
CA VAL A 188 6.38 33.21 11.78
C VAL A 188 6.54 33.86 13.15
N ARG A 189 6.06 33.23 14.23
CA ARG A 189 6.23 33.73 15.61
C ARG A 189 7.71 33.77 16.02
N GLY A 190 8.47 32.72 15.72
CA GLY A 190 9.91 32.67 15.99
C GLY A 190 10.72 33.70 15.18
N CYS A 191 10.30 34.00 13.95
CA CYS A 191 10.90 35.06 13.13
C CYS A 191 10.55 36.45 13.67
N TYR A 192 9.31 36.66 14.14
CA TYR A 192 8.91 37.91 14.78
C TYR A 192 9.68 38.15 16.09
N GLU A 193 9.84 37.12 16.93
CA GLU A 193 10.60 37.20 18.18
C GLU A 193 12.10 37.46 17.95
N SER A 194 12.70 36.86 16.91
CA SER A 194 14.11 37.12 16.57
C SER A 194 14.34 38.52 16.01
N ILE A 195 13.38 39.05 15.23
CA ILE A 195 13.39 40.43 14.74
C ILE A 195 13.19 41.40 15.91
N LEU A 196 12.22 41.15 16.80
CA LEU A 196 11.97 41.98 17.97
C LEU A 196 13.19 41.99 18.93
N TYR A 197 13.84 40.83 19.11
CA TYR A 197 15.06 40.71 19.91
C TYR A 197 16.24 41.45 19.27
N SER A 198 16.37 41.40 17.95
CA SER A 198 17.41 42.14 17.22
C SER A 198 17.20 43.65 17.28
N ILE A 199 15.94 44.10 17.15
CA ILE A 199 15.56 45.52 17.27
C ILE A 199 15.80 46.01 18.71
N THR A 200 15.34 45.29 19.72
CA THR A 200 15.54 45.67 21.13
C THR A 200 17.02 45.67 21.55
N LYS A 201 17.84 44.76 21.01
CA LYS A 201 19.29 44.75 21.23
C LYS A 201 20.00 45.91 20.52
N PHE A 202 19.50 46.36 19.37
CA PHE A 202 20.02 47.52 18.65
C PHE A 202 19.76 48.82 19.42
N PHE A 203 18.56 48.99 19.96
CA PHE A 203 18.20 50.17 20.79
C PHE A 203 18.90 50.21 22.15
N LYS A 204 19.25 49.06 22.74
CA LYS A 204 20.04 49.00 24.00
C LYS A 204 21.52 49.36 23.84
N LYS A 205 22.04 49.42 22.60
CA LYS A 205 23.44 49.76 22.32
C LYS A 205 23.65 51.22 21.90
N SER A 206 22.56 51.96 21.72
CA SER A 206 22.53 53.33 21.19
C SER A 206 22.15 54.39 22.24
N PHE A 207 22.03 53.98 23.51
CA PHE A 207 21.98 54.82 24.71
C PHE A 207 23.07 54.35 25.67
#